data_AF-A0A1M7P9V8-F1
#
_entry.id   AF-A0A1M7P9V8-F1
#
_cell.length_a   1.000
_cell.length_b   1.000
_cell.length_c   1.000
_cell.angle_alpha   90.00
_cell.angle_beta   90.00
_cell.angle_gamma   90.00
#
_symmetry.space_group_name_H-M   'P 1'
#
loop_
_entity.id
_entity.type
_entity.pdbx_description
1 polymer ?
#
loop_
_entity_poly.entity_id
_entity_poly.type
_entity_poly.pdbx_seq_one_letter_code
_entity_poly.pdbx_strand_id
1 'polypeptide(L)'
;MMNITTEISNYINTQNQNIWDEIKDEYIFSLIYNPFETSWMSNSENGNATIYTNTKNVDYSSFTHELLHIYLDFKGMSEMPELIYSIMGENSFEILLEQDLVPFIHNVCSHKKMFPYYKEMGFSEYNFVQERITFGDNDLNFIKSSFENNESKLIAVNQFIGQTISLFNNVVVEDKPKFSNYLQKLKNIQPELFDIIQKFDNDWNNSIDLNLTPVFLNFENDLENWLTKNELKSENNYCW
;
A
#
# COMPACT_ATOMS: atom_id res chain seq x y z
N MET A 1 -2.52 -24.57 10.00
CA MET A 1 -3.36 -24.03 8.91
C MET A 1 -4.53 -24.97 8.68
N MET A 2 -5.72 -24.45 8.44
CA MET A 2 -6.93 -25.21 8.19
C MET A 2 -7.68 -24.57 7.01
N ASN A 3 -7.98 -25.36 5.98
CA ASN A 3 -8.82 -24.91 4.87
C ASN A 3 -10.29 -24.94 5.33
N ILE A 4 -10.93 -23.78 5.33
CA ILE A 4 -12.34 -23.57 5.70
C ILE A 4 -13.16 -23.02 4.52
N THR A 5 -12.73 -23.31 3.29
CA THR A 5 -13.32 -22.80 2.04
C THR A 5 -14.82 -23.09 1.91
N THR A 6 -15.28 -24.23 2.45
CA THR A 6 -16.72 -24.57 2.45
C THR A 6 -17.59 -23.57 3.20
N GLU A 7 -16.98 -22.67 3.98
CA GLU A 7 -17.67 -21.65 4.77
C GLU A 7 -17.73 -20.29 4.06
N ILE A 8 -17.09 -20.09 2.91
CA ILE A 8 -17.02 -18.78 2.23
C ILE A 8 -18.41 -18.18 1.98
N SER A 9 -19.37 -19.00 1.55
CA SER A 9 -20.75 -18.54 1.31
C SER A 9 -21.42 -17.97 2.56
N ASN A 10 -20.95 -18.31 3.76
CA ASN A 10 -21.47 -17.78 5.02
C ASN A 10 -21.00 -16.33 5.29
N TYR A 11 -19.95 -15.89 4.60
CA TYR A 11 -19.35 -14.55 4.75
C TYR A 11 -19.75 -13.61 3.62
N ILE A 12 -20.56 -14.10 2.68
CA ILE A 12 -21.23 -13.28 1.68
C ILE A 12 -22.54 -12.78 2.28
N ASN A 13 -22.72 -11.46 2.26
CA ASN A 13 -23.91 -10.79 2.77
C ASN A 13 -24.35 -9.69 1.80
N THR A 14 -25.45 -9.00 2.11
CA THR A 14 -25.99 -7.95 1.23
C THR A 14 -25.03 -6.80 0.95
N GLN A 15 -24.01 -6.57 1.79
CA GLN A 15 -23.04 -5.50 1.63
C GLN A 15 -21.98 -5.87 0.58
N ASN A 16 -21.50 -7.12 0.56
CA ASN A 16 -20.43 -7.56 -0.36
C ASN A 16 -20.91 -8.44 -1.52
N GLN A 17 -22.21 -8.77 -1.59
CA GLN A 17 -22.80 -9.63 -2.61
C GLN A 17 -22.46 -9.19 -4.04
N ASN A 18 -22.52 -7.90 -4.32
CA ASN A 18 -22.29 -7.38 -5.67
C ASN A 18 -20.87 -7.70 -6.17
N ILE A 19 -19.84 -7.42 -5.35
CA ILE A 19 -18.46 -7.71 -5.75
C ILE A 19 -18.22 -9.22 -5.83
N TRP A 20 -18.82 -10.01 -4.94
CA TRP A 20 -18.72 -11.46 -4.97
C TRP A 20 -19.31 -12.04 -6.25
N ASP A 21 -20.50 -11.59 -6.64
CA ASP A 21 -21.17 -12.07 -7.86
C ASP A 21 -20.40 -11.76 -9.14
N GLU A 22 -19.58 -10.71 -9.16
CA GLU A 22 -18.72 -10.38 -10.30
C GLU A 22 -17.49 -11.29 -10.43
N ILE A 23 -16.93 -11.79 -9.32
CA ILE A 23 -15.62 -12.47 -9.34
C ILE A 23 -15.67 -13.96 -9.00
N LYS A 24 -16.76 -14.45 -8.39
CA LYS A 24 -16.87 -15.84 -7.91
C LYS A 24 -16.66 -16.91 -8.99
N ASP A 25 -16.96 -16.58 -10.24
CA ASP A 25 -16.86 -17.50 -11.38
C ASP A 25 -15.51 -17.38 -12.12
N GLU A 26 -14.72 -16.35 -11.80
CA GLU A 26 -13.40 -16.06 -12.39
C GLU A 26 -12.26 -16.71 -11.59
N TYR A 27 -12.49 -16.98 -10.30
CA TYR A 27 -11.47 -17.56 -9.41
C TYR A 27 -11.94 -18.82 -8.69
N ILE A 28 -10.99 -19.73 -8.47
CA ILE A 28 -11.13 -20.78 -7.47
C ILE A 28 -10.77 -20.19 -6.11
N PHE A 29 -11.79 -19.89 -5.30
CA PHE A 29 -11.60 -19.31 -3.98
C PHE A 29 -11.15 -20.33 -2.94
N SER A 30 -10.22 -19.92 -2.08
CA SER A 30 -9.79 -20.64 -0.88
C SER A 30 -9.82 -19.71 0.33
N LEU A 31 -10.31 -20.21 1.47
CA LEU A 31 -10.24 -19.53 2.75
C LEU A 31 -9.43 -20.38 3.73
N ILE A 32 -8.31 -19.83 4.20
CA ILE A 32 -7.33 -20.54 5.03
C ILE A 32 -7.24 -19.88 6.39
N TYR A 33 -7.65 -20.60 7.44
CA TYR A 33 -7.35 -20.22 8.81
C TYR A 33 -5.90 -20.57 9.17
N ASN A 34 -5.12 -19.56 9.50
CA ASN A 34 -3.76 -19.71 9.99
C ASN A 34 -3.56 -18.91 11.29
N PRO A 35 -3.50 -19.56 12.48
CA PRO A 35 -3.34 -18.86 13.76
C PRO A 35 -1.98 -18.18 13.94
N PHE A 36 -1.03 -18.43 13.03
CA PHE A 36 0.29 -17.83 13.07
C PHE A 36 0.37 -16.51 12.29
N GLU A 37 -0.66 -16.15 11.53
CA GLU A 37 -0.70 -14.84 10.87
C GLU A 37 -1.01 -13.74 11.87
N THR A 38 -0.36 -12.60 11.68
CA THR A 38 -0.59 -11.39 12.50
C THR A 38 -1.81 -10.61 12.02
N SER A 39 -2.18 -10.75 10.74
CA SER A 39 -3.29 -10.02 10.11
C SER A 39 -4.02 -10.89 9.09
N TRP A 40 -5.10 -10.35 8.54
CA TRP A 40 -5.69 -10.87 7.30
C TRP A 40 -4.78 -10.54 6.12
N MET A 41 -4.86 -11.36 5.08
CA MET A 41 -4.17 -11.14 3.81
C MET A 41 -4.90 -11.88 2.69
N SER A 42 -4.67 -11.44 1.46
CA SER A 42 -5.18 -12.07 0.25
C SER A 42 -4.08 -12.18 -0.80
N ASN A 43 -4.23 -13.16 -1.68
CA ASN A 43 -3.45 -13.29 -2.89
C ASN A 43 -4.36 -13.78 -4.02
N SER A 44 -4.18 -13.26 -5.22
CA SER A 44 -4.83 -13.77 -6.42
C SER A 44 -3.79 -14.03 -7.50
N GLU A 45 -3.72 -15.26 -8.00
CA GLU A 45 -2.73 -15.65 -9.01
C GLU A 45 -3.22 -16.84 -9.83
N ASN A 46 -3.04 -16.79 -11.15
CA ASN A 46 -3.34 -17.91 -12.06
C ASN A 46 -4.77 -18.48 -11.89
N GLY A 47 -5.77 -17.61 -11.69
CA GLY A 47 -7.17 -18.00 -11.49
C GLY A 47 -7.50 -18.61 -10.12
N ASN A 48 -6.57 -18.52 -9.15
CA ASN A 48 -6.81 -18.91 -7.76
C ASN A 48 -6.83 -17.67 -6.90
N ALA A 49 -7.78 -17.57 -5.97
CA ALA A 49 -7.86 -16.49 -5.00
C ALA A 49 -7.85 -17.08 -3.59
N THR A 50 -6.86 -16.72 -2.77
CA THR A 50 -6.73 -17.22 -1.41
C THR A 50 -6.84 -16.08 -0.42
N ILE A 51 -7.76 -16.20 0.52
CA ILE A 51 -7.88 -15.32 1.69
C ILE A 51 -7.37 -16.07 2.90
N TYR A 52 -6.45 -15.46 3.65
CA TYR A 52 -5.95 -15.98 4.91
C TYR A 52 -6.53 -15.18 6.07
N THR A 53 -6.86 -15.90 7.15
CA THR A 53 -7.37 -15.31 8.37
C THR A 53 -6.67 -15.87 9.60
N ASN A 54 -6.39 -15.00 10.57
CA ASN A 54 -5.90 -15.39 11.88
C ASN A 54 -7.02 -15.70 12.90
N THR A 55 -8.30 -15.58 12.51
CA THR A 55 -9.46 -15.89 13.36
C THR A 55 -10.33 -16.99 12.76
N LYS A 56 -10.90 -17.84 13.62
CA LYS A 56 -11.94 -18.80 13.18
C LYS A 56 -13.30 -18.15 13.03
N ASN A 57 -13.55 -17.12 13.83
CA ASN A 57 -14.75 -16.30 13.72
C ASN A 57 -14.44 -15.19 12.73
N VAL A 58 -14.68 -15.48 11.45
CA VAL A 58 -14.50 -14.53 10.36
C VAL A 58 -15.44 -13.35 10.54
N ASP A 59 -14.87 -12.15 10.54
CA ASP A 59 -15.62 -10.90 10.52
C ASP A 59 -15.92 -10.49 9.07
N TYR A 60 -17.14 -10.03 8.80
CA TYR A 60 -17.56 -9.64 7.45
C TYR A 60 -16.73 -8.49 6.90
N SER A 61 -16.31 -7.56 7.76
CA SER A 61 -15.58 -6.37 7.36
C SER A 61 -14.13 -6.73 6.98
N SER A 62 -13.45 -7.56 7.77
CA SER A 62 -12.12 -8.08 7.40
C SER A 62 -12.16 -8.97 6.16
N PHE A 63 -13.15 -9.88 6.05
CA PHE A 63 -13.31 -10.70 4.85
C PHE A 63 -13.55 -9.85 3.60
N THR A 64 -14.41 -8.83 3.70
CA THR A 64 -14.70 -7.94 2.57
C THR A 64 -13.50 -7.07 2.18
N HIS A 65 -12.67 -6.68 3.16
CA HIS A 65 -11.41 -5.97 2.88
C HIS A 65 -10.50 -6.81 1.97
N GLU A 66 -10.27 -8.08 2.31
CA GLU A 66 -9.46 -8.99 1.49
C GLU A 66 -10.13 -9.32 0.15
N LEU A 67 -11.46 -9.44 0.13
CA LEU A 67 -12.21 -9.63 -1.12
C LEU A 67 -12.06 -8.43 -2.06
N LEU A 68 -11.91 -7.22 -1.53
CA LEU A 68 -11.71 -6.01 -2.33
C LEU A 68 -10.32 -5.96 -2.98
N HIS A 69 -9.26 -6.48 -2.33
CA HIS A 69 -7.95 -6.62 -2.98
C HIS A 69 -8.07 -7.51 -4.23
N ILE A 70 -8.68 -8.70 -4.07
CA ILE A 70 -8.93 -9.62 -5.19
C ILE A 70 -9.82 -8.97 -6.27
N TYR A 71 -10.82 -8.19 -5.86
CA TYR A 71 -11.67 -7.46 -6.81
C TYR A 71 -10.90 -6.39 -7.60
N LEU A 72 -9.94 -5.68 -6.99
CA LEU A 72 -9.10 -4.72 -7.71
C LEU A 72 -8.17 -5.42 -8.71
N ASP A 73 -7.60 -6.57 -8.34
CA ASP A 73 -6.82 -7.41 -9.26
C ASP A 73 -7.67 -7.83 -10.47
N PHE A 74 -8.89 -8.30 -10.23
CA PHE A 74 -9.87 -8.62 -11.29
C PHE A 74 -10.17 -7.43 -12.21
N LYS A 75 -10.22 -6.21 -11.66
CA LYS A 75 -10.43 -4.98 -12.43
C LYS A 75 -9.17 -4.48 -13.16
N GLY A 76 -8.07 -5.22 -13.09
CA GLY A 76 -6.83 -4.93 -13.81
C GLY A 76 -5.95 -3.91 -13.10
N MET A 77 -5.97 -3.89 -11.76
CA MET A 77 -4.94 -3.17 -11.02
C MET A 77 -3.56 -3.78 -11.28
N SER A 78 -2.55 -2.94 -11.52
CA SER A 78 -1.19 -3.44 -11.78
C SER A 78 -0.69 -4.31 -10.62
N GLU A 79 -0.07 -5.42 -10.97
CA GLU A 79 0.47 -6.34 -9.99
C GLU A 79 1.83 -5.84 -9.46
N MET A 80 2.16 -6.19 -8.20
CA MET A 80 3.42 -5.80 -7.59
C MET A 80 4.67 -6.20 -8.42
N PRO A 81 4.76 -7.41 -9.02
CA PRO A 81 5.90 -7.76 -9.87
C PRO A 81 6.06 -6.84 -11.07
N GLU A 82 4.97 -6.36 -11.69
CA GLU A 82 5.03 -5.42 -12.81
C GLU A 82 5.74 -4.13 -12.40
N LEU A 83 5.41 -3.59 -11.22
CA LEU A 83 6.06 -2.40 -10.69
C LEU A 83 7.55 -2.63 -10.46
N ILE A 84 7.91 -3.74 -9.79
CA ILE A 84 9.30 -4.07 -9.48
C ILE A 84 10.13 -4.24 -10.77
N TYR A 85 9.63 -4.98 -11.75
CA TYR A 85 10.33 -5.18 -13.01
C TYR A 85 10.48 -3.88 -13.81
N SER A 86 9.53 -2.94 -13.67
CA SER A 86 9.57 -1.67 -14.39
C SER A 86 10.67 -0.71 -13.93
N ILE A 87 11.20 -0.90 -12.72
CA ILE A 87 12.21 -0.04 -12.10
C ILE A 87 13.56 -0.74 -11.88
N MET A 88 13.68 -1.99 -12.35
CA MET A 88 14.88 -2.81 -12.14
C MET A 88 16.08 -2.23 -12.87
N GLY A 89 17.15 -1.92 -12.13
CA GLY A 89 18.41 -1.38 -12.66
C GLY A 89 18.60 0.14 -12.51
N GLU A 90 17.59 0.86 -12.00
CA GLU A 90 17.68 2.29 -11.69
C GLU A 90 18.30 2.53 -10.30
N ASN A 91 18.86 3.72 -10.01
CA ASN A 91 19.45 3.98 -8.68
C ASN A 91 18.37 4.02 -7.58
N SER A 92 17.17 4.46 -7.95
CA SER A 92 15.96 4.43 -7.12
C SER A 92 15.57 3.02 -6.68
N PHE A 93 15.95 1.98 -7.45
CA PHE A 93 15.54 0.59 -7.23
C PHE A 93 15.85 0.09 -5.83
N GLU A 94 17.08 0.30 -5.36
CA GLU A 94 17.52 -0.21 -4.06
C GLU A 94 16.80 0.49 -2.92
N ILE A 95 16.59 1.80 -3.05
CA ILE A 95 15.86 2.60 -2.07
C ILE A 95 14.40 2.15 -2.00
N LEU A 96 13.80 1.83 -3.15
CA LEU A 96 12.40 1.43 -3.24
C LEU A 96 12.17 -0.03 -2.83
N LEU A 97 13.16 -0.92 -2.97
CA LEU A 97 13.06 -2.30 -2.49
C LEU A 97 13.51 -2.50 -1.05
N GLU A 98 14.31 -1.58 -0.51
CA GLU A 98 14.70 -1.64 0.89
C GLU A 98 13.46 -1.56 1.81
N GLN A 99 13.43 -2.42 2.84
CA GLN A 99 12.34 -2.48 3.83
C GLN A 99 10.93 -2.63 3.22
N ASP A 100 10.82 -3.37 2.11
CA ASP A 100 9.54 -3.67 1.46
C ASP A 100 8.73 -2.42 1.08
N LEU A 101 9.43 -1.33 0.70
CA LEU A 101 8.76 -0.06 0.39
C LEU A 101 7.87 -0.14 -0.86
N VAL A 102 8.26 -0.79 -1.96
CA VAL A 102 7.35 -1.01 -3.11
C VAL A 102 6.09 -1.80 -2.71
N PRO A 103 6.18 -2.97 -2.05
CA PRO A 103 5.01 -3.67 -1.52
C PRO A 103 4.11 -2.77 -0.65
N PHE A 104 4.71 -1.96 0.23
CA PHE A 104 3.98 -1.02 1.07
C PHE A 104 3.24 0.05 0.25
N ILE A 105 3.92 0.65 -0.74
CA ILE A 105 3.33 1.66 -1.65
C ILE A 105 2.17 1.05 -2.43
N HIS A 106 2.36 -0.14 -3.00
CA HIS A 106 1.33 -0.86 -3.74
C HIS A 106 0.09 -1.07 -2.86
N ASN A 107 0.27 -1.56 -1.64
CA ASN A 107 -0.82 -1.76 -0.69
C ASN A 107 -1.57 -0.46 -0.35
N VAL A 108 -0.84 0.65 -0.10
CA VAL A 108 -1.48 1.96 0.14
C VAL A 108 -2.25 2.44 -1.09
N CYS A 109 -1.70 2.23 -2.29
CA CYS A 109 -2.38 2.53 -3.55
C CYS A 109 -3.67 1.73 -3.71
N SER A 110 -3.66 0.43 -3.40
CA SER A 110 -4.85 -0.43 -3.41
C SER A 110 -5.89 0.10 -2.43
N HIS A 111 -5.47 0.41 -1.19
CA HIS A 111 -6.33 0.98 -0.16
C HIS A 111 -7.07 2.24 -0.60
N LYS A 112 -6.40 3.15 -1.32
CA LYS A 112 -7.04 4.36 -1.88
C LYS A 112 -8.16 4.04 -2.87
N LYS A 113 -8.02 2.98 -3.68
CA LYS A 113 -9.02 2.59 -4.67
C LYS A 113 -10.15 1.74 -4.11
N MET A 114 -9.88 0.91 -3.10
CA MET A 114 -10.92 0.10 -2.46
C MET A 114 -11.75 0.87 -1.44
N PHE A 115 -11.20 1.91 -0.79
CA PHE A 115 -11.90 2.60 0.30
C PHE A 115 -13.28 3.15 -0.10
N PRO A 116 -13.46 3.77 -1.29
CA PRO A 116 -14.79 4.19 -1.75
C PRO A 116 -15.81 3.05 -1.79
N TYR A 117 -15.44 1.88 -2.35
CA TYR A 117 -16.31 0.70 -2.37
C TYR A 117 -16.65 0.21 -0.96
N TYR A 118 -15.63 0.07 -0.12
CA TYR A 118 -15.79 -0.37 1.26
C TYR A 118 -16.73 0.54 2.05
N LYS A 119 -16.63 1.86 1.86
CA LYS A 119 -17.49 2.84 2.49
C LYS A 119 -18.92 2.83 1.93
N GLU A 120 -19.08 2.68 0.61
CA GLU A 120 -20.38 2.56 -0.06
C GLU A 120 -21.16 1.33 0.41
N MET A 121 -20.46 0.22 0.68
CA MET A 121 -21.02 -1.00 1.26
C MET A 121 -21.50 -0.82 2.72
N GLY A 122 -21.25 0.33 3.34
CA GLY A 122 -21.70 0.67 4.69
C GLY A 122 -20.78 0.17 5.81
N PHE A 123 -19.56 -0.26 5.50
CA PHE A 123 -18.58 -0.60 6.53
C PHE A 123 -17.93 0.64 7.15
N SER A 124 -17.45 0.48 8.38
CA SER A 124 -16.82 1.56 9.16
C SER A 124 -15.38 1.79 8.70
N GLU A 125 -14.97 3.04 8.46
CA GLU A 125 -13.58 3.40 8.16
C GLU A 125 -12.61 2.96 9.26
N TYR A 126 -13.08 2.84 10.50
CA TYR A 126 -12.27 2.35 11.62
C TYR A 126 -11.85 0.89 11.46
N ASN A 127 -12.64 0.09 10.77
CA ASN A 127 -12.31 -1.32 10.51
C ASN A 127 -11.53 -1.48 9.19
N PHE A 128 -11.47 -0.43 8.36
CA PHE A 128 -10.73 -0.46 7.10
C PHE A 128 -9.22 -0.38 7.33
N VAL A 129 -8.80 0.47 8.27
CA VAL A 129 -7.41 0.56 8.72
C VAL A 129 -7.21 -0.34 9.95
N GLN A 130 -6.74 -1.57 9.74
CA GLN A 130 -6.50 -2.54 10.83
C GLN A 130 -5.53 -1.98 11.89
N GLU A 131 -4.54 -1.19 11.46
CA GLU A 131 -3.62 -0.49 12.34
C GLU A 131 -3.68 1.03 12.08
N ARG A 132 -3.88 1.80 13.16
CA ARG A 132 -3.84 3.27 13.09
C ARG A 132 -2.40 3.72 12.95
N ILE A 133 -2.14 4.65 12.02
CA ILE A 133 -0.80 5.18 11.79
C ILE A 133 -0.24 5.82 13.07
N THR A 134 0.83 5.23 13.59
CA THR A 134 1.46 5.61 14.86
C THR A 134 2.46 6.75 14.75
N PHE A 135 2.76 7.21 13.52
CA PHE A 135 3.76 8.25 13.24
C PHE A 135 3.69 9.43 14.22
N GLY A 136 4.84 9.77 14.78
CA GLY A 136 4.99 10.76 15.85
C GLY A 136 6.30 11.53 15.77
N ASP A 137 6.58 12.30 16.83
CA ASP A 137 7.77 13.17 16.88
C ASP A 137 9.09 12.37 16.92
N ASN A 138 9.09 11.14 17.44
CA ASN A 138 10.27 10.28 17.42
C ASN A 138 10.64 9.87 15.99
N ASP A 139 9.67 9.45 15.18
CA ASP A 139 9.86 9.08 13.78
C ASP A 139 10.33 10.28 12.95
N LEU A 140 9.71 11.44 13.19
CA LEU A 140 10.09 12.69 12.55
C LEU A 140 11.53 13.10 12.88
N ASN A 141 11.92 13.00 14.15
CA ASN A 141 13.28 13.33 14.59
C ASN A 141 14.30 12.34 14.03
N PHE A 142 13.97 11.05 13.98
CA PHE A 142 14.78 10.04 13.32
C PHE A 142 15.04 10.43 11.87
N ILE A 143 13.98 10.61 11.07
CA ILE A 143 14.08 11.02 9.65
C ILE A 143 14.95 12.27 9.49
N LYS A 144 14.71 13.30 10.30
CA LYS A 144 15.47 14.55 10.26
C LYS A 144 16.97 14.30 10.50
N SER A 145 17.31 13.59 11.58
CA SER A 145 18.71 13.29 11.90
C SER A 145 19.38 12.39 10.86
N SER A 146 18.64 11.47 10.26
CA SER A 146 19.15 10.60 9.20
C SER A 146 19.47 11.36 7.91
N PHE A 147 18.74 12.43 7.59
CA PHE A 147 19.12 13.33 6.49
C PHE A 147 20.38 14.15 6.77
N GLU A 148 20.66 14.46 8.04
CA GLU A 148 21.87 15.18 8.47
C GLU A 148 23.12 14.27 8.46
N ASN A 149 22.95 12.95 8.52
CA ASN A 149 24.04 11.96 8.47
C ASN A 149 24.20 11.35 7.08
N ASN A 150 25.33 11.58 6.41
CA ASN A 150 25.63 11.04 5.08
C ASN A 150 25.48 9.51 4.98
N GLU A 151 25.85 8.75 6.01
CA GLU A 151 25.77 7.29 6.01
C GLU A 151 24.31 6.77 6.07
N SER A 152 23.37 7.60 6.51
CA SER A 152 21.97 7.22 6.72
C SER A 152 21.02 7.94 5.77
N LYS A 153 21.52 8.70 4.78
CA LYS A 153 20.66 9.48 3.87
C LYS A 153 19.73 8.61 3.04
N LEU A 154 20.18 7.46 2.53
CA LEU A 154 19.33 6.56 1.75
C LEU A 154 18.20 5.97 2.60
N ILE A 155 18.52 5.56 3.82
CA ILE A 155 17.54 5.13 4.83
C ILE A 155 16.55 6.27 5.11
N ALA A 156 17.04 7.52 5.23
CA ALA A 156 16.20 8.69 5.44
C ALA A 156 15.21 8.88 4.27
N VAL A 157 15.65 8.72 3.02
CA VAL A 157 14.80 8.82 1.83
C VAL A 157 13.73 7.74 1.83
N ASN A 158 14.10 6.48 2.03
CA ASN A 158 13.17 5.34 2.11
C ASN A 158 12.09 5.59 3.18
N GLN A 159 12.51 5.93 4.41
CA GLN A 159 11.58 6.20 5.51
C GLN A 159 10.73 7.45 5.25
N PHE A 160 11.29 8.50 4.66
CA PHE A 160 10.54 9.70 4.30
C PHE A 160 9.44 9.38 3.30
N ILE A 161 9.72 8.58 2.27
CA ILE A 161 8.72 8.15 1.27
C ILE A 161 7.62 7.33 1.94
N GLY A 162 7.98 6.26 2.65
CA GLY A 162 7.01 5.36 3.29
C GLY A 162 6.10 6.09 4.29
N GLN A 163 6.69 6.92 5.16
CA GLN A 163 5.91 7.65 6.17
C GLN A 163 5.03 8.74 5.55
N THR A 164 5.51 9.43 4.51
CA THR A 164 4.70 10.44 3.81
C THR A 164 3.50 9.80 3.11
N ILE A 165 3.71 8.71 2.38
CA ILE A 165 2.65 7.96 1.68
C ILE A 165 1.64 7.38 2.68
N SER A 166 2.13 6.85 3.80
CA SER A 166 1.27 6.37 4.90
C SER A 166 0.30 7.47 5.37
N LEU A 167 0.83 8.67 5.67
CA LEU A 167 0.04 9.80 6.17
C LEU A 167 -0.98 10.33 5.15
N PHE A 168 -0.78 10.10 3.85
CA PHE A 168 -1.78 10.40 2.81
C PHE A 168 -2.95 9.42 2.79
N ASN A 169 -2.85 8.26 3.48
CA ASN A 169 -3.96 7.33 3.66
C ASN A 169 -4.85 7.74 4.85
N ASN A 170 -5.49 8.90 4.74
CA ASN A 170 -6.17 9.59 5.86
C ASN A 170 -7.69 9.35 5.91
N VAL A 171 -8.13 8.11 5.73
CA VAL A 171 -9.56 7.75 5.60
C VAL A 171 -10.37 8.02 6.87
N VAL A 172 -9.75 7.98 8.05
CA VAL A 172 -10.39 8.25 9.33
C VAL A 172 -10.34 9.76 9.66
N VAL A 173 -11.51 10.37 9.86
CA VAL A 173 -11.66 11.84 10.00
C VAL A 173 -10.89 12.39 11.20
N GLU A 174 -10.90 11.67 12.32
CA GLU A 174 -10.31 12.08 13.60
C GLU A 174 -8.78 12.18 13.53
N ASP A 175 -8.16 11.44 12.62
CA ASP A 175 -6.70 11.45 12.44
C ASP A 175 -6.22 12.60 11.54
N LYS A 176 -7.09 13.13 10.69
CA LYS A 176 -6.72 14.14 9.68
C LYS A 176 -5.98 15.34 10.26
N PRO A 177 -6.37 15.93 11.43
CA PRO A 177 -5.61 17.02 12.03
C PRO A 177 -4.18 16.63 12.40
N LYS A 178 -3.98 15.44 12.98
CA LYS A 178 -2.66 14.92 13.34
C LYS A 178 -1.81 14.72 12.09
N PHE A 179 -2.36 14.06 11.06
CA PHE A 179 -1.64 13.76 9.84
C PHE A 179 -1.27 15.03 9.08
N SER A 180 -2.19 16.00 8.98
CA SER A 180 -1.92 17.30 8.33
C SER A 180 -0.75 18.03 8.98
N ASN A 181 -0.67 18.02 10.32
CA ASN A 181 0.45 18.59 11.06
C ASN A 181 1.78 17.90 10.72
N TYR A 182 1.81 16.56 10.68
CA TYR A 182 3.03 15.83 10.37
C TYR A 182 3.45 15.92 8.90
N LEU A 183 2.50 15.94 7.96
CA LEU A 183 2.78 16.22 6.55
C LEU A 183 3.41 17.60 6.37
N GLN A 184 2.93 18.62 7.09
CA GLN A 184 3.55 19.95 7.06
C GLN A 184 4.98 19.93 7.61
N LYS A 185 5.23 19.19 8.70
CA LYS A 185 6.58 19.03 9.25
C LYS A 185 7.51 18.30 8.28
N LEU A 186 7.06 17.22 7.63
CA LEU A 186 7.83 16.48 6.63
C LEU A 186 8.15 17.35 5.41
N LYS A 187 7.17 18.12 4.91
CA LYS A 187 7.39 19.10 3.83
C LYS A 187 8.48 20.11 4.17
N ASN A 188 8.61 20.51 5.44
CA ASN A 188 9.66 21.43 5.86
C ASN A 188 11.06 20.78 5.95
N ILE A 189 11.15 19.44 6.07
CA ILE A 189 12.43 18.72 6.15
C ILE A 189 13.02 18.54 4.73
N GLN A 190 12.22 18.00 3.80
CA GLN A 190 12.63 17.83 2.39
C GLN A 190 11.51 18.30 1.45
N PRO A 191 11.45 19.60 1.11
CA PRO A 191 10.35 20.15 0.31
C PRO A 191 10.23 19.54 -1.09
N GLU A 192 11.36 19.36 -1.79
CA GLU A 192 11.36 18.84 -3.17
C GLU A 192 10.95 17.37 -3.23
N LEU A 193 11.49 16.53 -2.33
CA LEU A 193 11.09 15.13 -2.22
C LEU A 193 9.62 15.00 -1.81
N PHE A 194 9.14 15.86 -0.90
CA PHE A 194 7.73 15.89 -0.52
C PHE A 194 6.82 16.21 -1.71
N ASP A 195 7.20 17.19 -2.55
CA ASP A 195 6.41 17.58 -3.71
C ASP A 195 6.36 16.45 -4.76
N ILE A 196 7.42 15.66 -4.93
CA ILE A 196 7.44 14.45 -5.78
C ILE A 196 6.43 13.41 -5.26
N ILE A 197 6.46 13.09 -3.97
CA ILE A 197 5.55 12.11 -3.36
C ILE A 197 4.10 12.63 -3.40
N GLN A 198 3.88 13.92 -3.15
CA GLN A 198 2.56 14.54 -3.22
C GLN A 198 2.00 14.52 -4.65
N LYS A 199 2.85 14.74 -5.67
CA LYS A 199 2.46 14.61 -7.07
C LYS A 199 2.02 13.17 -7.36
N PHE A 200 2.81 12.18 -6.97
CA PHE A 200 2.45 10.76 -7.10
C PHE A 200 1.09 10.44 -6.46
N ASP A 201 0.88 10.86 -5.21
CA ASP A 201 -0.37 10.62 -4.48
C ASP A 201 -1.58 11.23 -5.19
N ASN A 202 -1.44 12.48 -5.67
CA ASN A 202 -2.49 13.18 -6.40
C ASN A 202 -2.78 12.55 -7.75
N ASP A 203 -1.74 12.20 -8.52
CA ASP A 203 -1.86 11.57 -9.83
C ASP A 203 -2.59 10.22 -9.69
N TRP A 204 -2.22 9.40 -8.70
CA TRP A 204 -2.90 8.14 -8.42
C TRP A 204 -4.34 8.36 -7.96
N ASN A 205 -4.58 9.26 -7.01
CA ASN A 205 -5.92 9.52 -6.48
C ASN A 205 -6.89 9.99 -7.58
N ASN A 206 -6.41 10.79 -8.54
CA ASN A 206 -7.20 11.30 -9.66
C ASN A 206 -7.33 10.33 -10.84
N SER A 207 -6.52 9.26 -10.89
CA SER A 207 -6.61 8.25 -11.95
C SER A 207 -7.93 7.50 -11.89
N ILE A 208 -8.61 7.39 -13.04
CA ILE A 208 -9.75 6.49 -13.22
C ILE A 208 -9.32 5.09 -13.67
N ASP A 209 -8.09 4.97 -14.20
CA ASP A 209 -7.47 3.71 -14.59
C ASP A 209 -6.80 3.07 -13.37
N LEU A 210 -6.93 1.75 -13.23
CA LEU A 210 -6.29 0.96 -12.18
C LEU A 210 -4.87 0.52 -12.55
N ASN A 211 -4.42 0.79 -13.77
CA ASN A 211 -3.03 0.63 -14.15
C ASN A 211 -2.14 1.64 -13.39
N LEU A 212 -1.53 1.17 -12.30
CA LEU A 212 -0.66 1.96 -11.43
C LEU A 212 0.72 2.19 -12.06
N THR A 213 1.17 1.29 -12.95
CA THR A 213 2.51 1.30 -13.53
C THR A 213 2.92 2.65 -14.13
N PRO A 214 2.13 3.34 -14.99
CA PRO A 214 2.52 4.64 -15.53
C PRO A 214 2.70 5.73 -14.47
N VAL A 215 1.86 5.73 -13.44
CA VAL A 215 1.92 6.72 -12.35
C VAL A 215 3.15 6.45 -11.47
N PHE A 216 3.41 5.18 -11.18
CA PHE A 216 4.58 4.75 -10.42
C PHE A 216 5.90 5.03 -11.16
N LEU A 217 5.96 4.80 -12.48
CA LEU A 217 7.13 5.12 -13.29
C LEU A 217 7.40 6.63 -13.34
N ASN A 218 6.38 7.47 -13.40
CA ASN A 218 6.59 8.93 -13.32
C ASN A 218 7.17 9.34 -11.95
N PHE A 219 6.65 8.74 -10.87
CA PHE A 219 7.19 8.95 -9.53
C PHE A 219 8.65 8.52 -9.41
N GLU A 220 8.98 7.34 -9.94
CA GLU A 220 10.33 6.81 -9.93
C GLU A 220 11.29 7.71 -10.72
N ASN A 221 10.91 8.14 -11.93
CA ASN A 221 11.72 9.06 -12.73
C ASN A 221 11.97 10.39 -12.00
N ASP A 222 10.95 10.96 -11.36
CA ASP A 222 11.07 12.19 -10.58
C ASP A 222 12.01 11.97 -9.38
N LEU A 223 11.92 10.81 -8.70
CA LEU A 223 12.81 10.42 -7.61
C LEU A 223 14.25 10.22 -8.07
N GLU A 224 14.48 9.54 -9.18
CA GLU A 224 15.81 9.28 -9.76
C GLU A 224 16.54 10.59 -10.11
N ASN A 225 15.80 11.53 -10.72
CA ASN A 225 16.31 12.87 -10.98
C ASN A 225 16.70 13.60 -9.69
N TRP A 226 15.87 13.48 -8.64
CA TRP A 226 16.15 14.07 -7.35
C TRP A 226 17.38 13.45 -6.67
N LEU A 227 17.51 12.12 -6.69
CA LEU A 227 18.65 11.39 -6.14
C LEU A 227 19.94 11.81 -6.84
N THR A 228 19.93 11.83 -8.18
CA THR A 228 21.07 12.26 -9.00
C THR A 228 21.47 13.70 -8.68
N LYS A 229 20.51 14.62 -8.59
CA LYS A 229 20.75 16.04 -8.24
C LYS A 229 21.37 16.20 -6.86
N ASN A 230 21.04 15.33 -5.91
CA ASN A 230 21.53 15.37 -4.53
C ASN A 230 22.77 14.48 -4.31
N GLU A 231 23.36 13.94 -5.39
CA GLU A 231 24.53 13.06 -5.35
C GLU A 231 24.33 11.83 -4.46
N LEU A 232 23.09 11.33 -4.37
CA LEU A 232 22.73 10.12 -3.64
C LEU A 232 22.73 8.94 -4.60
N LYS A 233 23.63 7.99 -4.39
CA LYS A 233 23.69 6.74 -5.16
C LYS A 233 23.69 5.57 -4.20
N SER A 234 22.94 4.54 -4.53
CA SER A 234 23.10 3.27 -3.84
C SER A 234 24.42 2.62 -4.31
N GLU A 235 25.19 2.08 -3.38
CA GLU A 235 26.52 1.52 -3.70
C GLU A 235 26.46 0.08 -4.20
N ASN A 236 25.29 -0.60 -4.11
CA ASN A 236 25.23 -1.97 -4.54
C ASN A 236 24.94 -2.03 -6.05
N ASN A 237 25.93 -2.50 -6.81
CA ASN A 237 25.70 -2.97 -8.16
C ASN A 237 25.22 -4.42 -8.06
N TYR A 238 23.96 -4.65 -7.67
CA TYR A 238 23.38 -5.97 -7.89
C TYR A 238 23.09 -6.14 -9.38
N CYS A 239 24.01 -6.79 -10.08
CA CYS A 239 23.67 -7.45 -11.34
C CYS A 239 22.75 -8.63 -11.01
N TRP A 240 21.46 -8.47 -11.27
CA TRP A 240 20.50 -9.58 -11.33
C TRP A 240 20.39 -10.10 -12.76
#